data_AF-A0A661CIW4-F1
#
_entry.id   AF-A0A661CIW4-F1
#
_cell.length_a   1.000
_cell.length_b   1.000
_cell.length_c   1.000
_cell.angle_alpha   90.00
_cell.angle_beta   90.00
_cell.angle_gamma   90.00
#
_symmetry.space_group_name_H-M   'P 1'
#
loop_
_entity.id
_entity.type
_entity.pdbx_description
1 polymer ?
#
loop_
_entity_poly.entity_id
_entity_poly.type
_entity_poly.pdbx_seq_one_letter_code
_entity_poly.pdbx_strand_id
1 'polypeptide(L)' 'MALKRRSFIKTAVTAGSVAMLPKIALAARTPTTRRCVVVIGGGFAGATAAKYISMWSSDIEVVMIERNAQFVSCPQ' A
#
# COMPACT_ATOMS: atom_id res chain seq x y z
N MET A 1 -11.99 -43.29 22.71
CA MET A 1 -11.03 -42.85 21.66
C MET A 1 -10.42 -41.51 22.09
N ALA A 2 -9.28 -41.51 22.80
CA ALA A 2 -8.63 -40.28 23.22
C ALA A 2 -7.84 -39.67 22.05
N LEU A 3 -8.10 -38.42 21.67
CA LEU A 3 -7.30 -37.74 20.65
C LEU A 3 -5.84 -37.63 21.14
N LYS A 4 -4.89 -38.19 20.38
CA LYS A 4 -3.46 -38.01 20.64
C LYS A 4 -3.10 -36.54 20.47
N ARG A 5 -2.60 -35.90 21.54
CA ARG A 5 -2.08 -34.51 21.56
C ARG A 5 -1.16 -34.20 20.37
N ARG A 6 -0.30 -35.14 19.99
CA ARG A 6 0.63 -35.01 18.86
C ARG A 6 -0.08 -34.93 17.50
N SER A 7 -1.22 -35.59 17.35
CA SER A 7 -2.04 -35.53 16.12
C SER A 7 -2.73 -34.18 16.02
N PHE A 8 -3.26 -33.68 17.14
CA PHE A 8 -3.89 -32.36 17.20
C PHE A 8 -2.93 -31.23 16.84
N ILE A 9 -1.71 -31.25 17.39
CA ILE A 9 -0.69 -30.23 17.08
C ILE A 9 -0.31 -30.25 15.60
N LYS A 10 -0.16 -31.45 15.00
CA LYS A 10 0.13 -31.56 13.56
C LYS A 10 -0.98 -30.95 12.71
N THR A 11 -2.24 -31.24 13.00
CA THR A 11 -3.37 -30.68 12.26
C THR A 11 -3.49 -29.16 12.44
N ALA A 12 -3.24 -28.65 13.65
CA ALA A 12 -3.29 -27.21 13.93
C ALA A 12 -2.22 -26.43 13.17
N VAL A 13 -0.99 -26.95 13.09
CA VAL A 13 0.10 -26.32 12.32
C VAL A 13 -0.19 -26.34 10.82
N THR A 14 -0.67 -27.47 10.28
CA THR A 14 -1.01 -27.58 8.85
C THR A 14 -2.20 -26.70 8.47
N ALA A 15 -3.22 -26.57 9.33
CA ALA A 15 -4.34 -25.67 9.08
C ALA A 15 -3.92 -24.19 9.20
N GLY A 16 -3.05 -23.87 10.16
CA GLY A 16 -2.53 -22.52 10.37
C GLY A 16 -1.63 -22.03 9.24
N SER A 17 -0.83 -22.91 8.62
CA SER A 17 0.03 -22.54 7.49
C SER A 17 -0.78 -22.18 6.24
N VAL A 18 -1.84 -22.93 5.91
CA VAL A 18 -2.73 -22.66 4.77
C VAL A 18 -3.45 -21.31 4.89
N ALA A 19 -3.83 -20.91 6.12
CA ALA A 19 -4.50 -19.63 6.36
C ALA A 19 -3.60 -18.40 6.16
N MET A 20 -2.27 -18.57 6.12
CA MET A 20 -1.30 -17.46 5.97
C MET A 20 -0.85 -17.23 4.53
N LEU A 21 -0.95 -18.23 3.64
CA LEU A 21 -0.57 -18.07 2.23
C LEU A 21 -1.33 -16.98 1.44
N PRO A 22 -2.66 -16.83 1.55
CA PRO A 22 -3.37 -15.85 0.70
C PRO A 22 -3.07 -14.40 1.09
N LYS A 23 -2.58 -14.13 2.31
CA LYS A 23 -2.26 -12.77 2.77
C LYS A 23 -0.92 -12.25 2.26
N ILE A 24 0.05 -13.14 2.00
CA ILE A 24 1.36 -12.74 1.45
C ILE A 24 1.25 -12.43 -0.05
N ALA A 25 0.40 -13.17 -0.78
CA ALA A 25 0.17 -12.93 -2.20
C ALA A 25 -0.47 -11.56 -2.51
N LEU A 26 -1.25 -10.99 -1.59
CA LEU A 26 -1.86 -9.66 -1.77
C LEU A 26 -0.90 -8.48 -1.57
N ALA A 27 0.27 -8.72 -0.97
CA ALA A 27 1.29 -7.69 -0.79
C ALA A 27 2.20 -7.52 -2.03
N ALA A 28 2.24 -8.52 -2.91
CA ALA A 28 2.90 -8.42 -4.20
C ALA A 28 2.00 -7.65 -5.17
N ARG A 29 1.94 -6.32 -5.01
CA ARG A 29 1.47 -5.46 -6.10
C ARG A 29 2.39 -5.75 -7.29
N THR A 30 1.84 -6.32 -8.37
CA THR A 30 2.54 -6.45 -9.63
C THR A 30 3.17 -5.10 -9.93
N PRO A 31 4.51 -4.99 -10.15
CA PRO A 31 5.11 -3.73 -10.52
C PRO A 31 4.41 -3.29 -11.79
N THR A 32 3.55 -2.28 -11.66
CA THR A 32 2.91 -1.70 -12.83
C THR A 32 4.07 -1.10 -13.62
N THR A 33 4.16 -1.42 -14.91
CA THR A 33 5.19 -0.87 -15.79
C THR A 33 5.03 0.65 -16.00
N ARG A 34 4.10 1.29 -15.29
CA ARG A 34 3.91 2.74 -15.31
C ARG A 34 5.02 3.40 -14.53
N ARG A 35 5.55 4.47 -15.14
CA ARG A 35 6.50 5.36 -14.48
C ARG A 35 5.80 5.95 -13.26
N CYS A 36 6.48 5.98 -12.13
CA CYS A 36 5.90 6.47 -10.87
C CYS A 36 6.67 7.70 -10.40
N VAL A 37 5.93 8.73 -10.00
CA VAL A 37 6.47 9.96 -9.39
C VAL A 37 5.90 10.10 -7.99
N VAL A 38 6.79 10.19 -7.00
CA VAL A 38 6.42 10.43 -5.61
C VAL A 38 6.70 11.89 -5.26
N VAL A 39 5.67 12.62 -4.86
CA VAL A 39 5.78 14.02 -4.40
C VAL A 39 5.66 14.06 -2.89
N ILE A 40 6.69 14.58 -2.21
CA ILE A 40 6.73 14.70 -0.75
C ILE A 40 6.38 16.14 -0.38
N GLY A 41 5.30 16.32 0.38
CA GLY A 41 4.78 17.62 0.79
C GLY A 41 3.57 18.08 -0.03
N GLY A 42 2.48 18.46 0.64
CA GLY A 42 1.21 18.90 0.06
C GLY A 42 0.98 20.41 0.10
N GLY A 43 2.04 21.21 0.25
CA GLY A 43 1.97 22.68 0.17
C GLY A 43 1.83 23.19 -1.27
N PHE A 44 1.92 24.51 -1.46
CA PHE A 44 1.73 25.15 -2.77
C PHE A 44 2.50 24.48 -3.92
N ALA A 45 3.80 24.27 -3.76
CA ALA A 45 4.64 23.68 -4.81
C ALA A 45 4.35 22.20 -5.03
N GLY A 46 4.18 21.42 -3.96
CA GLY A 46 3.98 19.97 -4.05
C GLY A 46 2.62 19.61 -4.65
N ALA A 47 1.54 20.26 -4.21
CA ALA A 47 0.21 20.07 -4.79
C ALA A 47 0.18 20.48 -6.27
N THR A 48 0.88 21.57 -6.63
CA THR A 48 1.01 22.02 -8.02
C THR A 48 1.76 20.99 -8.87
N ALA A 49 2.92 20.52 -8.42
CA ALA A 49 3.69 19.50 -9.12
C ALA A 49 2.87 18.22 -9.33
N ALA A 50 2.24 17.70 -8.27
CA ALA A 50 1.42 16.49 -8.34
C ALA A 50 0.25 16.65 -9.35
N LYS A 51 -0.45 17.79 -9.30
CA LYS A 51 -1.56 18.09 -10.22
C LYS A 51 -1.11 18.14 -11.67
N TYR A 52 -0.05 18.88 -11.98
CA TYR A 52 0.36 19.08 -13.38
C TYR A 52 1.05 17.86 -13.97
N ILE A 53 1.81 17.10 -13.19
CA ILE A 53 2.37 15.82 -13.64
C ILE A 53 1.25 14.85 -14.00
N SER A 54 0.23 14.73 -13.13
CA SER A 54 -0.93 13.86 -13.41
C SER A 54 -1.77 14.34 -14.58
N MET A 55 -1.85 15.65 -14.83
CA MET A 55 -2.62 16.22 -15.93
C MET A 55 -1.93 16.06 -17.29
N TRP A 56 -0.60 16.24 -17.34
CA TRP A 56 0.15 16.20 -18.59
C TRP A 56 0.60 14.80 -19.00
N SER A 57 0.72 13.87 -18.06
CA SER A 57 1.16 12.50 -18.33
C SER A 57 0.18 11.50 -17.75
N SER A 58 -0.74 10.99 -18.59
CA SER A 58 -1.72 9.97 -18.19
C SER A 58 -1.10 8.58 -17.97
N ASP A 59 0.14 8.38 -18.39
CA ASP A 59 0.91 7.13 -18.23
C ASP A 59 1.73 7.08 -16.93
N ILE A 60 1.78 8.18 -16.17
CA ILE A 60 2.53 8.28 -14.91
C ILE A 60 1.59 8.08 -13.72
N GLU A 61 1.96 7.17 -12.83
CA GLU A 61 1.35 7.07 -11.51
C GLU A 61 1.93 8.15 -10.59
N VAL A 62 1.07 9.05 -10.10
CA VAL A 62 1.49 10.13 -9.19
C VAL A 62 1.03 9.81 -7.77
N VAL A 63 1.97 9.72 -6.85
CA VAL A 63 1.71 9.47 -5.42
C VAL A 63 2.17 10.68 -4.62
N MET A 64 1.25 11.34 -3.92
CA MET A 64 1.60 12.44 -3.00
C MET A 64 1.61 11.94 -1.56
N ILE A 65 2.68 12.26 -0.82
CA ILE A 65 2.84 11.95 0.59
C ILE A 65 2.88 13.26 1.36
N GLU A 66 1.85 13.50 2.16
CA GLU A 66 1.74 14.64 3.07
C GLU A 66 1.25 14.15 4.43
N ARG A 67 1.76 14.75 5.51
CA ARG A 67 1.38 14.39 6.88
C ARG A 67 -0.06 14.77 7.17
N ASN A 68 -0.52 15.93 6.68
CA ASN A 68 -1.84 16.48 6.97
C ASN A 68 -2.81 16.29 5.79
N ALA A 69 -4.07 15.94 6.07
CA ALA A 69 -5.08 15.79 5.03
C ALA A 69 -5.46 17.11 4.34
N GLN A 70 -5.20 18.24 4.98
CA GLN A 70 -5.47 19.57 4.46
C GLN A 70 -4.25 20.46 4.67
N PHE A 71 -3.96 21.27 3.64
CA PHE A 71 -3.01 22.37 3.75
C PHE A 71 -3.77 23.66 4.05
N VAL A 72 -3.51 24.25 5.21
CA VAL A 72 -4.02 25.57 5.58
C VAL A 72 -2.87 26.56 5.38
N SER A 73 -2.95 27.39 4.33
CA SER A 73 -2.08 28.57 4.26
C SER A 73 -2.47 29.52 5.39
N CYS A 74 -1.53 30.29 5.93
CA CYS A 74 -1.87 31.33 6.91
C CYS A 74 -3.13 32.10 6.46
N PRO A 75 -4.14 32.28 7.32
CA PRO A 75 -5.15 33.27 7.04
C PRO A 75 -4.40 34.60 6.97
N GLN A 76 -4.47 35.26 5.82
CA GLN A 76 -4.18 36.69 5.80
C GLN A 76 -5.33 37.42 6.49
#